data_AF-A0A348AWU8-F1
#
_entry.id   AF-A0A348AWU8-F1
#
_cell.length_a   1.000
_cell.length_b   1.000
_cell.length_c   1.000
_cell.angle_alpha   90.00
_cell.angle_beta   90.00
_cell.angle_gamma   90.00
#
_symmetry.space_group_name_H-M   'P 1'
#
loop_
_entity.id
_entity.type
_entity.pdbx_description
1 polymer ?
#
loop_
_entity_poly.entity_id
_entity_poly.type
_entity_poly.pdbx_seq_one_letter_code
_entity_poly.pdbx_strand_id
1 'polypeptide(L)'
;YYYGLMNLESNLTIKVVGHQWYWSYEYSDIEGLEFDSYMKSVDQLNLGEPRLLEVDNRCVVPCDINIRFCITSGDVIHSWALPSMSVKLDAMSGILSTLMYKFPVLGVFYG
;
A
#
# COMPACT_ATOMS: atom_id res chain seq x y z
N TYR A 1 -19.09 12.88 10.69
CA TYR A 1 -18.10 13.68 11.44
C TYR A 1 -16.65 13.40 11.03
N TYR A 2 -16.33 13.23 9.73
CA TYR A 2 -14.94 13.23 9.23
C TYR A 2 -14.78 13.73 7.77
N TYR A 3 -15.84 14.24 7.14
CA TYR A 3 -15.76 14.75 5.76
C TYR A 3 -14.99 16.07 5.63
N GLY A 4 -14.71 16.78 6.73
CA GLY A 4 -14.09 18.11 6.74
C GLY A 4 -12.55 18.15 6.72
N LEU A 5 -11.87 17.00 6.69
CA LEU A 5 -10.40 16.91 6.68
C LEU A 5 -9.84 16.10 5.50
N MET A 6 -10.69 15.61 4.59
CA MET A 6 -10.23 15.03 3.34
C MET A 6 -9.84 16.18 2.42
N ASN A 7 -8.55 16.50 2.37
CA ASN A 7 -8.02 17.34 1.30
C ASN A 7 -8.36 16.66 -0.03
N LEU A 8 -9.21 17.29 -0.86
CA LEU A 8 -9.72 16.69 -2.10
C LEU A 8 -8.60 16.47 -3.13
N GLU A 9 -7.51 17.21 -2.99
CA GLU A 9 -6.35 17.13 -3.85
C GLU A 9 -5.31 16.18 -3.24
N SER A 10 -4.98 15.14 -4.01
CA SER A 10 -3.86 14.25 -3.74
C SER A 10 -2.63 14.77 -4.46
N ASN A 11 -1.48 14.73 -3.80
CA ASN A 11 -0.19 15.04 -4.43
C ASN A 11 0.44 13.80 -5.08
N LEU A 12 0.00 12.61 -4.67
CA LEU A 12 0.43 11.33 -5.20
C LEU A 12 -0.74 10.35 -5.18
N THR A 13 -0.93 9.62 -6.26
CA THR A 13 -1.89 8.54 -6.42
C THR A 13 -1.15 7.23 -6.60
N ILE A 14 -1.47 6.26 -5.77
CA ILE A 14 -0.91 4.90 -5.83
C ILE A 14 -2.07 3.94 -5.98
N LYS A 15 -2.05 3.16 -7.04
CA LYS A 15 -2.95 2.04 -7.22
C LYS A 15 -2.33 0.80 -6.58
N VAL A 16 -3.14 0.10 -5.80
CA VAL A 16 -2.76 -1.09 -5.05
C VAL A 16 -3.64 -2.23 -5.55
N VAL A 17 -3.03 -3.27 -6.10
CA VAL A 17 -3.75 -4.43 -6.62
C VAL A 17 -3.35 -5.66 -5.81
N GLY A 18 -4.34 -6.27 -5.17
CA GLY A 18 -4.17 -7.56 -4.50
C GLY A 18 -4.21 -8.70 -5.51
N HIS A 19 -3.29 -9.64 -5.36
CA HIS A 19 -3.22 -10.87 -6.14
C HIS A 19 -3.07 -12.07 -5.20
N GLN A 20 -3.24 -13.28 -5.71
CA GLN A 20 -2.93 -14.50 -4.98
C GLN A 20 -1.46 -14.49 -4.52
N TRP A 21 -1.29 -14.10 -3.25
CA TRP A 21 -0.06 -14.10 -2.46
C TRP A 21 0.99 -13.05 -2.79
N TYR A 22 0.59 -11.91 -3.38
CA TYR A 22 1.44 -10.72 -3.51
C TYR A 22 0.60 -9.46 -3.73
N TRP A 23 1.27 -8.30 -3.68
CA TRP A 23 0.68 -7.01 -3.99
C TRP A 23 1.43 -6.34 -5.14
N SER A 24 0.71 -5.70 -6.04
CA SER A 24 1.30 -4.82 -7.05
C SER A 24 1.00 -3.36 -6.72
N TYR A 25 2.00 -2.51 -6.88
CA TYR A 25 1.92 -1.07 -6.65
C TYR A 25 2.23 -0.33 -7.96
N GLU A 26 1.35 0.58 -8.35
CA GLU A 26 1.50 1.42 -9.54
C GLU A 26 1.38 2.88 -9.09
N TYR A 27 2.45 3.67 -9.31
CA TYR A 27 2.51 5.09 -8.95
C TYR A 27 2.00 5.88 -10.16
N SER A 28 0.69 6.06 -10.25
CA SER A 28 0.04 6.56 -11.48
C SER A 28 0.47 7.97 -11.91
N ASP A 29 1.06 8.77 -11.02
CA ASP A 29 1.62 10.10 -11.35
C ASP A 29 3.07 10.04 -11.88
N ILE A 30 3.71 8.86 -11.85
CA ILE A 30 5.08 8.63 -12.30
C ILE A 30 5.07 7.56 -13.41
N GLU A 31 5.30 7.99 -14.64
CA GLU A 31 5.24 7.11 -15.81
C GLU A 31 6.20 5.92 -15.68
N GLY A 32 5.67 4.70 -15.84
CA GLY A 32 6.42 3.46 -15.81
C GLY A 32 6.85 2.98 -14.43
N LEU A 33 6.47 3.67 -13.35
CA LEU A 33 6.77 3.22 -11.99
C LEU A 33 5.69 2.26 -11.47
N GLU A 34 5.89 0.99 -11.73
CA GLU A 34 5.09 -0.12 -11.21
C GLU A 34 5.98 -1.30 -10.83
N PHE A 35 5.56 -2.05 -9.81
CA PHE A 35 6.28 -3.25 -9.36
C PHE A 35 5.40 -4.18 -8.54
N ASP A 36 5.81 -5.43 -8.48
CA ASP A 36 5.26 -6.43 -7.57
C ASP A 36 6.06 -6.51 -6.27
N SER A 37 5.36 -6.78 -5.18
CA SER A 37 5.89 -6.93 -3.83
C SER A 37 5.55 -8.32 -3.30
N TYR A 38 6.54 -9.21 -3.29
CA TYR A 38 6.46 -10.55 -2.75
C TYR A 38 7.09 -10.63 -1.36
N MET A 39 6.54 -11.50 -0.52
CA MET A 39 7.16 -11.84 0.75
C MET A 39 8.50 -12.53 0.50
N LYS A 40 9.57 -12.06 1.16
CA LYS A 40 10.87 -12.72 1.07
C LYS A 40 10.82 -14.10 1.70
N SER A 41 11.42 -15.07 1.01
CA SER A 41 11.61 -16.40 1.59
C SER A 41 12.66 -16.39 2.69
N VAL A 42 12.66 -17.39 3.58
CA VAL A 42 13.54 -17.42 4.77
C VAL A 42 15.02 -17.36 4.40
N ASP A 43 15.40 -17.96 3.27
CA ASP A 43 16.76 -17.96 2.71
C ASP A 43 17.18 -16.61 2.11
N GLN A 44 16.23 -15.74 1.79
CA GLN A 44 16.49 -14.39 1.26
C GLN A 44 16.58 -13.32 2.37
N LEU A 45 16.21 -13.66 3.61
CA LEU A 45 16.21 -12.70 4.72
C LEU A 45 17.63 -12.33 5.15
N ASN A 46 17.83 -11.03 5.35
CA ASN A 46 19.05 -10.50 5.97
C ASN A 46 18.95 -10.56 7.50
N LEU A 47 20.10 -10.51 8.18
CA LEU A 47 20.14 -10.44 9.65
C LEU A 47 19.40 -9.19 10.14
N GLY A 48 18.38 -9.39 10.97
CA GLY A 48 17.54 -8.32 11.53
C GLY A 48 16.22 -8.09 10.79
N GLU A 49 16.01 -8.68 9.61
CA GLU A 49 14.73 -8.60 8.91
C GLU A 49 13.66 -9.50 9.56
N PRO A 50 12.42 -9.01 9.71
CA PRO A 50 11.34 -9.79 10.31
C PRO A 50 10.83 -10.87 9.35
N ARG A 51 10.85 -12.12 9.82
CA ARG A 51 10.25 -13.27 9.11
C ARG A 51 8.74 -13.04 8.93
N LEU A 52 8.23 -13.36 7.73
CA LEU A 52 6.82 -13.22 7.31
C LEU A 52 6.30 -11.78 7.18
N LEU A 53 7.15 -10.76 7.32
CA LEU A 53 6.75 -9.36 7.15
C LEU A 53 7.58 -8.64 6.08
N GLU A 54 8.84 -9.05 5.90
CA GLU A 54 9.69 -8.42 4.91
C GLU A 54 9.32 -8.82 3.47
N VAL A 55 9.41 -7.84 2.57
CA VAL A 55 9.11 -7.99 1.14
C VAL A 55 10.33 -7.62 0.30
N ASP A 56 10.37 -8.08 -0.94
CA ASP A 56 11.44 -7.75 -1.90
C ASP A 56 11.40 -6.28 -2.33
N ASN A 57 10.21 -5.74 -2.59
CA ASN A 57 9.99 -4.35 -2.99
C ASN A 57 8.99 -3.67 -2.06
N ARG A 58 9.46 -2.66 -1.30
CA ARG A 58 8.60 -1.89 -0.38
C ARG A 58 7.82 -0.82 -1.14
N CYS A 59 6.56 -0.60 -0.76
CA CYS A 59 5.82 0.59 -1.17
C CYS A 59 6.36 1.82 -0.44
N VAL A 60 7.19 2.63 -1.11
CA VAL A 60 7.85 3.81 -0.54
C VAL A 60 7.07 5.07 -0.87
N VAL A 61 6.72 5.82 0.16
CA VAL A 61 5.91 7.03 0.03
C VAL A 61 6.51 8.22 0.76
N PRO A 62 6.28 9.47 0.28
CA PRO A 62 6.74 10.66 0.99
C PRO A 62 5.96 10.87 2.30
N CYS A 63 6.66 11.29 3.34
CA CYS A 63 6.06 11.70 4.61
C CYS A 63 5.41 13.09 4.50
N ASP A 64 4.36 13.32 5.28
CA ASP A 64 3.61 14.57 5.40
C ASP A 64 3.01 15.11 4.08
N ILE A 65 2.77 14.22 3.13
CA ILE A 65 2.09 14.50 1.86
C ILE A 65 0.77 13.70 1.78
N ASN A 66 -0.27 14.29 1.18
CA ASN A 66 -1.54 13.60 0.96
C ASN A 66 -1.45 12.63 -0.20
N ILE A 67 -1.68 11.35 0.09
CA ILE A 67 -1.59 10.25 -0.87
C ILE A 67 -2.97 9.63 -1.03
N ARG A 68 -3.40 9.45 -2.28
CA ARG A 68 -4.59 8.68 -2.63
C ARG A 68 -4.19 7.25 -2.97
N PHE A 69 -4.66 6.31 -2.16
CA PHE A 69 -4.59 4.89 -2.45
C PHE A 69 -5.86 4.45 -3.18
N CYS A 70 -5.69 3.84 -4.35
CA CYS A 70 -6.76 3.26 -5.15
C CYS A 70 -6.63 1.74 -5.11
N ILE A 71 -7.44 1.08 -4.28
CA ILE A 71 -7.26 -0.32 -3.88
C ILE A 71 -8.29 -1.20 -4.58
N THR A 72 -7.83 -2.26 -5.23
CA THR A 72 -8.66 -3.27 -5.91
C THR A 72 -7.96 -4.63 -5.92
N SER A 73 -8.59 -5.66 -6.49
CA SER A 73 -7.98 -6.98 -6.66
C SER A 73 -8.00 -7.43 -8.11
N GLY A 74 -6.96 -8.14 -8.53
CA GLY A 74 -6.88 -8.81 -9.83
C GLY A 74 -7.59 -10.17 -9.86
N ASP A 75 -7.93 -10.75 -8.71
CA ASP A 75 -8.49 -12.09 -8.59
C ASP A 75 -9.57 -12.23 -7.50
N VAL A 76 -9.23 -12.77 -6.32
CA VAL A 76 -10.11 -13.01 -5.18
C VAL A 76 -10.10 -11.82 -4.22
N ILE A 77 -10.89 -11.88 -3.15
CA ILE A 77 -10.90 -10.81 -2.14
C ILE A 77 -9.61 -10.87 -1.32
N HIS A 78 -8.93 -9.73 -1.21
CA HIS A 78 -7.83 -9.48 -0.27
C HIS A 78 -8.18 -8.32 0.66
N SER A 79 -7.28 -7.97 1.58
CA SER A 79 -7.46 -6.79 2.43
C SER A 79 -6.11 -6.13 2.64
N TRP A 80 -5.99 -4.87 2.23
CA TRP A 80 -4.79 -4.07 2.39
C TRP A 80 -4.87 -3.36 3.75
N ALA A 81 -3.95 -3.71 4.66
CA ALA A 81 -3.99 -3.26 6.05
C ALA A 81 -2.64 -2.71 6.48
N LEU A 82 -2.69 -1.70 7.35
CA LEU A 82 -1.53 -1.15 8.04
C LEU A 82 -1.93 -0.79 9.47
N PRO A 83 -1.84 -1.75 10.41
CA PRO A 83 -2.39 -1.60 11.76
C PRO A 83 -1.80 -0.43 12.57
N SER A 84 -0.51 -0.15 12.43
CA SER A 84 0.17 0.97 13.09
C SER A 84 -0.43 2.34 12.72
N MET A 85 -1.12 2.42 11.59
CA MET A 85 -1.82 3.60 11.09
C MET A 85 -3.35 3.49 11.18
N SER A 86 -3.86 2.40 11.78
CA SER A 86 -5.29 2.07 11.84
C SER A 86 -5.98 2.07 10.48
N VAL A 87 -5.25 1.70 9.43
CA VAL A 87 -5.77 1.60 8.06
C VAL A 87 -6.08 0.15 7.73
N LYS A 88 -7.28 -0.09 7.18
CA LYS A 88 -7.66 -1.36 6.56
C LYS A 88 -8.74 -1.11 5.52
N LEU A 89 -8.53 -1.59 4.30
CA LEU A 89 -9.53 -1.58 3.23
C LEU A 89 -9.52 -2.91 2.49
N ASP A 90 -10.71 -3.41 2.18
CA ASP A 90 -10.85 -4.63 1.38
C ASP A 90 -10.59 -4.33 -0.10
N ALA A 91 -9.83 -5.23 -0.72
CA ALA A 91 -9.46 -5.22 -2.12
C ALA A 91 -10.32 -6.26 -2.84
N MET A 92 -11.29 -5.80 -3.64
CA MET A 92 -12.30 -6.65 -4.27
C MET A 92 -12.24 -6.49 -5.79
N SER A 93 -12.25 -7.60 -6.52
CA SER A 93 -12.22 -7.57 -7.98
C SER A 93 -13.48 -6.90 -8.52
N GLY A 94 -13.29 -5.97 -9.46
CA GLY A 94 -14.36 -5.14 -10.04
C GLY A 94 -14.80 -3.94 -9.19
N ILE A 95 -14.21 -3.72 -8.01
CA ILE A 95 -14.48 -2.54 -7.15
C ILE A 95 -13.17 -1.77 -6.93
N LEU A 96 -13.20 -0.46 -7.15
CA LEU A 96 -12.10 0.44 -6.83
C LEU A 96 -12.41 1.23 -5.56
N SER A 97 -11.83 0.80 -4.44
CA SER A 97 -11.91 1.51 -3.16
C SER A 97 -10.86 2.61 -3.11
N THR A 98 -11.19 3.77 -2.52
CA THR A 98 -10.23 4.87 -2.39
C THR A 98 -10.02 5.25 -0.93
N LEU A 99 -8.76 5.48 -0.55
CA LEU A 99 -8.36 6.03 0.74
C LEU A 99 -7.45 7.22 0.49
N MET A 100 -7.67 8.33 1.19
CA MET A 100 -6.67 9.40 1.29
C MET A 100 -6.03 9.37 2.66
N TYR A 101 -4.70 9.31 2.69
CA TYR A 101 -3.93 9.24 3.92
C TYR A 101 -2.66 10.07 3.83
N LYS A 102 -2.24 10.61 4.98
CA LYS A 102 -0.99 11.35 5.13
C LYS A 102 -0.21 10.73 6.28
N PHE A 103 0.97 10.19 5.97
CA PHE A 103 1.84 9.59 6.98
C PHE A 103 2.55 10.71 7.76
N PRO A 104 2.37 10.81 9.09
CA PRO A 104 2.91 11.93 9.87
C PRO A 104 4.37 11.73 10.29
N VAL A 105 4.92 10.52 10.12
CA VAL A 105 6.25 10.14 10.60
C VAL A 105 6.98 9.29 9.56
N LEU A 106 8.30 9.48 9.49
CA LEU A 106 9.20 8.62 8.71
C LEU A 106 9.39 7.28 9.42
N GLY A 107 9.42 6.18 8.65
CA GLY A 107 9.65 4.86 9.19
C GLY A 107 9.31 3.75 8.20
N VAL A 108 9.46 2.51 8.67
CA VAL A 108 9.01 1.30 7.97
C VAL A 108 7.86 0.72 8.77
N PHE A 109 6.72 0.53 8.11
CA PHE A 109 5.50 0.03 8.73
C PHE A 109 5.07 -1.24 8.00
N TYR A 110 4.67 -2.26 8.76
CA TYR A 110 4.27 -3.56 8.25
C TYR A 110 2.78 -3.81 8.52
N GLY A 111 2.12 -4.55 7.63
CA GLY A 111 0.70 -4.90 7.72
C GLY A 111 0.29 -5.95 6.69
#